data_AF-A0A2D6SI72-F1
#
_entry.id   AF-A0A2D6SI72-F1
#
_cell.length_a   1.000
_cell.length_b   1.000
_cell.length_c   1.000
_cell.angle_alpha   90.00
_cell.angle_beta   90.00
_cell.angle_gamma   90.00
#
_symmetry.space_group_name_H-M   'P 1'
#
loop_
_entity.id
_entity.type
_entity.pdbx_description
1 polymer ?
#
loop_
_entity_poly.entity_id
_entity_poly.type
_entity_poly.pdbx_seq_one_letter_code
_entity_poly.pdbx_strand_id
1 'polypeptide(L)' 'MIDLMSIARTEADGGDLFGKLQALYEPTEVRPDGHPEAVVWSGGNFVGNVNPVAHSLTDAYAL' A
#
# COMPACT_ATOMS: atom_id res chain seq x y z
N MET A 1 15.19 1.85 1.45
CA MET A 1 14.74 2.23 0.09
C MET A 1 13.63 1.27 -0.28
N ILE A 2 12.48 1.76 -0.74
CA ILE A 2 11.35 0.90 -1.12
C ILE A 2 11.74 0.14 -2.40
N ASP A 3 11.56 -1.17 -2.40
CA ASP A 3 11.81 -2.02 -3.57
C ASP A 3 10.53 -2.16 -4.41
N LEU A 4 10.33 -1.20 -5.31
CA LEU A 4 9.14 -1.16 -6.19
C LEU A 4 9.08 -2.37 -7.14
N MET A 5 10.23 -2.92 -7.54
CA MET A 5 10.27 -4.05 -8.47
C MET A 5 9.80 -5.33 -7.79
N SER A 6 10.16 -5.51 -6.51
CA SER A 6 9.69 -6.63 -5.69
C SER A 6 8.18 -6.57 -5.43
N ILE A 7 7.64 -5.37 -5.19
CA ILE A 7 6.19 -5.16 -5.03
C ILE A 7 5.46 -5.53 -6.33
N ALA A 8 5.89 -4.97 -7.47
CA ALA A 8 5.25 -5.22 -8.76
C ALA A 8 5.30 -6.70 -9.18
N ARG A 9 6.41 -7.40 -8.89
CA ARG A 9 6.48 -8.86 -9.13
C ARG A 9 5.55 -9.64 -8.22
N THR A 10 5.47 -9.29 -6.94
CA THR A 10 4.57 -9.96 -6.00
C THR A 10 3.13 -9.86 -6.48
N GLU A 11 2.71 -8.67 -6.93
CA GLU A 11 1.38 -8.46 -7.52
C GLU A 11 1.19 -9.28 -8.81
N ALA A 12 2.14 -9.21 -9.75
CA ALA A 12 2.06 -9.93 -11.02
C ALA A 12 2.03 -11.46 -10.88
N ASP A 13 2.71 -11.99 -9.87
CA ASP A 13 2.80 -13.43 -9.59
C ASP A 13 1.62 -13.94 -8.74
N GLY A 14 0.67 -13.06 -8.36
CA GLY A 14 -0.46 -13.41 -7.47
C GLY A 14 -0.01 -13.78 -6.04
N GLY A 15 1.12 -13.23 -5.61
CA GLY A 15 1.67 -13.42 -4.27
C GLY A 15 0.97 -12.57 -3.21
N ASP A 16 1.50 -12.62 -1.99
CA ASP A 16 0.97 -11.86 -0.85
C ASP A 16 1.37 -10.37 -0.91
N LEU A 17 0.65 -9.60 -1.74
CA LEU A 17 0.84 -8.15 -1.86
C LEU A 17 0.51 -7.44 -0.54
N PHE A 18 -0.52 -7.91 0.17
CA PHE A 18 -0.95 -7.33 1.44
C PHE A 18 0.16 -7.40 2.49
N GLY A 19 0.71 -8.59 2.75
CA GLY A 19 1.82 -8.77 3.69
C GLY A 19 3.09 -8.03 3.27
N LYS A 20 3.36 -7.95 1.95
CA LYS A 20 4.48 -7.15 1.42
C LYS A 20 4.36 -5.68 1.74
N LEU A 21 3.19 -5.11 1.52
CA LEU A 21 2.93 -3.73 1.88
C LEU A 21 3.03 -3.60 3.41
N GLN A 22 2.51 -4.54 4.21
CA GLN A 22 2.40 -4.46 5.68
C GLN A 22 3.76 -4.37 6.37
N ALA A 23 4.80 -4.91 5.73
CA ALA A 23 6.16 -4.78 6.19
C ALA A 23 6.76 -3.36 6.00
N LEU A 24 6.13 -2.50 5.20
CA LEU A 24 6.64 -1.17 4.80
C LEU A 24 5.88 0.00 5.40
N TYR A 25 4.65 -0.22 5.87
CA TYR A 25 3.69 0.83 6.17
C TYR A 25 2.74 0.39 7.29
N GLU A 26 2.15 1.36 7.96
CA GLU A 26 1.20 1.13 9.05
C GLU A 26 -0.24 1.34 8.57
N PRO A 27 -1.18 0.44 8.89
CA PRO A 27 -2.59 0.64 8.59
C PRO A 27 -3.14 1.83 9.40
N THR A 28 -4.04 2.59 8.78
CA THR A 28 -4.74 3.70 9.44
C THR A 28 -6.16 3.33 9.81
N GLU A 29 -6.86 4.19 10.55
CA GLU A 29 -8.30 4.09 10.80
C GLU A 29 -9.14 4.75 9.68
N VAL A 30 -8.53 5.53 8.79
CA VAL A 30 -9.23 6.26 7.73
C VAL A 30 -9.70 5.30 6.63
N ARG A 31 -10.95 5.44 6.19
CA ARG A 31 -11.55 4.62 5.13
C ARG A 31 -12.23 5.51 4.10
N PRO A 32 -12.18 5.20 2.79
CA PRO A 32 -12.98 5.89 1.79
C PRO A 32 -14.48 5.65 2.01
N ASP A 33 -15.30 6.66 1.74
CA ASP A 33 -16.75 6.52 1.78
C ASP A 33 -17.22 5.46 0.78
N GLY A 34 -18.08 4.55 1.24
CA GLY A 34 -18.60 3.44 0.43
C GLY A 34 -17.69 2.19 0.36
N HIS A 35 -16.49 2.23 0.97
CA HIS A 35 -15.51 1.13 0.95
C HIS A 35 -14.94 0.83 2.33
N PRO A 36 -15.75 0.32 3.29
CA PRO A 36 -15.30 0.05 4.67
C PRO A 36 -14.20 -1.01 4.76
N GLU A 37 -14.09 -1.89 3.76
CA GLU A 37 -13.08 -2.95 3.64
C GLU A 37 -11.72 -2.46 3.13
N ALA A 38 -11.67 -1.28 2.51
CA ALA A 38 -10.44 -0.76 1.94
C ALA A 38 -9.42 -0.50 3.05
N VAL A 39 -8.18 -0.94 2.88
CA VAL A 39 -7.12 -0.60 3.83
C VAL A 39 -6.42 0.66 3.32
N VAL A 40 -6.35 1.69 4.17
CA VAL A 40 -5.57 2.92 3.89
C VAL A 40 -4.32 2.89 4.74
N TRP A 41 -3.20 3.13 4.09
CA TRP A 41 -1.86 2.89 4.60
C TRP A 41 -1.16 4.22 4.84
N SER A 42 -0.45 4.36 5.96
CA SER A 42 0.39 5.51 6.26
C SER A 42 1.82 5.09 6.45
N GLY A 43 2.76 5.90 5.97
CA GLY A 43 4.18 5.62 6.07
C GLY A 43 4.93 6.25 4.90
N GLY A 44 6.18 5.82 4.70
CA GLY A 44 7.11 6.46 3.79
C GLY A 44 8.20 7.24 4.53
N ASN A 45 8.89 8.14 3.83
CA ASN A 45 9.97 8.91 4.42
C ASN A 45 9.42 10.19 5.08
N PHE A 46 9.32 10.19 6.41
CA PHE A 46 8.95 11.36 7.21
C PHE A 46 10.10 12.34 7.42
N VAL A 47 11.30 12.06 6.89
CA VAL A 47 12.45 12.95 7.01
C VAL A 47 12.31 14.09 6.00
N GLY A 48 12.06 15.31 6.51
CA GLY A 48 12.07 16.55 5.74
C GLY A 48 10.69 17.12 5.43
N ASN A 49 10.65 18.09 4.49
CA ASN A 49 9.46 18.84 4.11
C ASN A 49 8.73 18.21 2.90
N VAL A 50 8.68 16.88 2.85
CA VAL A 50 8.13 16.13 1.71
C VAL A 50 6.64 15.86 1.95
N ASN A 51 5.78 16.28 1.02
CA ASN A 51 4.36 15.98 1.08
C ASN A 51 4.13 14.48 0.79
N PRO A 52 3.35 13.76 1.60
CA PRO A 52 3.04 12.36 1.33
C PRO A 52 2.21 12.23 0.05
N VAL A 53 2.53 11.23 -0.77
CA VAL A 53 1.76 10.90 -1.98
C VAL A 53 0.93 9.65 -1.71
N ALA A 54 -0.40 9.81 -1.70
CA ALA A 54 -1.31 8.68 -1.61
C ALA A 54 -1.27 7.87 -2.93
N HIS A 55 -1.04 6.57 -2.83
CA HIS A 55 -1.13 5.63 -3.94
C HIS A 55 -2.27 4.66 -3.67
N SER A 56 -3.17 4.52 -4.65
CA SER A 56 -4.16 3.45 -4.65
C SER A 56 -3.58 2.25 -5.38
N LEU A 57 -3.40 1.14 -4.67
CA LEU A 57 -3.01 -0.15 -5.23
C LEU A 57 -4.24 -1.04 -5.17
N THR A 58 -4.81 -1.35 -6.33
CA THR A 58 -5.87 -2.36 -6.44
C THR A 58 -5.19 -3.68 -6.73
N ASP A 59 -5.28 -4.64 -5.81
CA ASP A 59 -4.83 -6.01 -6.07
C ASP A 59 -5.51 -6.50 -7.36
N ALA A 60 -4.72 -7.01 -8.30
CA ALA A 60 -5.18 -7.49 -9.60
C ALA A 60 -6.30 -8.55 -9.48
N TYR A 61 -6.42 -9.21 -8.32
CA TYR A 61 -7.42 -10.23 -8.01
C TYR A 61 -8.56 -9.74 -7.09
N ALA A 62 -8.68 -8.44 -6.79
CA ALA A 62 -9.77 -7.90 -5.98
C ALA A 62 -11.14 -7.84 -6.71
N LEU A 63 -11.40 -8.77 -7.63
CA LEU A 63 -12.70 -9.03 -8.27
C LEU A 63 -13.28 -10.38 -7.81
#